data_AF-A0A8J4XG62-F1
#
_entry.id   AF-A0A8J4XG62-F1
#
_cell.length_a   1.000
_cell.length_b   1.000
_cell.length_c   1.000
_cell.angle_alpha   90.00
_cell.angle_beta   90.00
_cell.angle_gamma   90.00
#
_symmetry.space_group_name_H-M   'P 1'
#
loop_
_entity.id
_entity.type
_entity.pdbx_description
1 polymer ?
#
loop_
_entity_poly.entity_id
_entity_poly.type
_entity_poly.pdbx_seq_one_letter_code
_entity_poly.pdbx_strand_id
1 'polypeptide(L)'
;MENFTDVLLVTANVGSLFDNLGDIQERWLLQFYQIVNKYKPCFIAMHFQEVGGKEYEKNMVHAQNFFGNVQSSKEMSDFDRVCVYIDSDFRTEDNFTALGSIYFIHKSLENIQQYDFSAKEFRSVLGRNWHMDSLCDVATVKKEKFQKNLWTDKKWSRKGYMRTRWMIHNQGLDLVNVHLFHDASNLEALKNSPSVYSTYRQKALQQVIKRTTDDFGSMPYFLFGDFNFRVDIRSLVQ
;
A
#
# COMPACT_ATOMS: atom_id res chain seq x y z
N MET A 1 -8.63 -28.08 -15.40
CA MET A 1 -8.59 -27.87 -13.94
C MET A 1 -8.46 -26.39 -13.70
N GLU A 2 -9.28 -25.80 -12.84
CA GLU A 2 -9.09 -24.42 -12.42
C GLU A 2 -7.83 -24.35 -11.56
N ASN A 3 -6.87 -23.51 -11.95
CA ASN A 3 -5.66 -23.27 -11.18
C ASN A 3 -5.94 -22.15 -10.18
N PHE A 4 -5.98 -22.47 -8.90
CA PHE A 4 -6.09 -21.49 -7.83
C PHE A 4 -4.70 -21.06 -7.37
N THR A 5 -4.56 -19.79 -7.00
CA THR A 5 -3.33 -19.25 -6.41
C THR A 5 -3.62 -18.81 -4.98
N ASP A 6 -2.81 -19.30 -4.04
CA ASP A 6 -2.86 -18.81 -2.66
C ASP A 6 -2.23 -17.41 -2.60
N VAL A 7 -3.04 -16.44 -2.18
CA VAL A 7 -2.67 -15.02 -2.11
C VAL A 7 -2.68 -14.56 -0.65
N LEU A 8 -1.63 -13.85 -0.23
CA LEU A 8 -1.57 -13.18 1.06
C LEU A 8 -1.57 -11.66 0.85
N LEU A 9 -2.61 -10.98 1.37
CA LEU A 9 -2.72 -9.52 1.34
C LEU A 9 -2.44 -8.98 2.75
N VAL A 10 -1.44 -8.12 2.88
CA VAL A 10 -1.01 -7.52 4.15
C VAL A 10 -1.08 -6.01 4.03
N THR A 11 -1.63 -5.34 5.03
CA THR A 11 -1.44 -3.90 5.16
C THR A 11 -0.99 -3.50 6.55
N ALA A 12 -0.11 -2.50 6.61
CA ALA A 12 0.37 -1.93 7.86
C ALA A 12 0.68 -0.44 7.69
N ASN A 13 0.11 0.39 8.55
CA ASN A 13 0.65 1.71 8.80
C ASN A 13 1.93 1.53 9.65
N VAL A 14 3.07 1.88 9.08
CA VAL A 14 4.40 1.62 9.62
C VAL A 14 5.06 2.87 10.18
N GLY A 15 4.31 3.95 10.41
CA GLY A 15 4.87 5.21 10.88
C GLY A 15 5.66 5.06 12.17
N SER A 16 5.11 4.35 13.15
CA SER A 16 5.79 4.07 14.43
C SER A 16 6.95 3.07 14.32
N LEU A 17 6.98 2.23 13.28
CA LEU A 17 8.05 1.27 13.06
C LEU A 17 9.38 1.99 12.82
N PHE A 18 9.33 3.08 12.06
CA PHE A 18 10.51 3.87 11.70
C PHE A 18 10.88 4.91 12.75
N ASP A 19 9.91 5.35 13.56
CA ASP A 19 10.16 6.25 14.68
C ASP A 19 10.76 5.52 15.91
N ASN A 20 10.65 4.18 16.00
CA ASN A 20 11.20 3.36 17.09
C ASN A 20 11.81 2.06 16.57
N LEU A 21 13.06 2.17 16.09
CA LEU A 21 13.83 1.06 15.54
C LEU A 21 14.29 0.11 16.67
N GLY A 22 14.10 -1.20 16.48
CA GLY A 22 14.46 -2.23 17.46
C GLY A 22 13.41 -3.35 17.55
N ASP A 23 13.02 -3.73 18.77
CA ASP A 23 12.13 -4.86 19.09
C ASP A 23 10.82 -4.90 18.27
N ILE A 24 10.23 -3.74 17.98
CA ILE A 24 8.96 -3.68 17.23
C ILE A 24 9.17 -4.21 15.81
N GLN A 25 10.26 -3.80 15.15
CA GLN A 25 10.60 -4.24 13.81
C GLN A 25 10.89 -5.75 13.78
N GLU A 26 11.68 -6.24 14.73
CA GLU A 26 12.03 -7.66 14.81
C GLU A 26 10.79 -8.54 15.04
N ARG A 27 9.92 -8.16 15.99
CA ARG A 27 8.67 -8.90 16.26
C ARG A 27 7.71 -8.85 15.07
N TRP A 28 7.61 -7.71 14.40
CA TRP A 28 6.77 -7.57 13.22
C TRP A 28 7.23 -8.51 12.09
N LEU A 29 8.54 -8.52 11.81
CA LEU A 29 9.14 -9.42 10.81
C LEU A 29 8.97 -10.88 11.17
N LEU A 30 9.24 -11.24 12.44
CA LEU A 30 9.05 -12.60 12.93
C LEU A 30 7.61 -13.08 12.71
N GLN A 31 6.63 -12.24 13.06
CA GLN A 31 5.22 -12.59 12.89
C GLN A 31 4.84 -12.71 11.41
N PHE A 32 5.35 -11.81 10.56
CA PHE A 32 5.14 -11.88 9.11
C PHE A 32 5.70 -13.19 8.53
N TYR A 33 6.93 -13.55 8.85
CA TYR A 33 7.56 -14.78 8.36
C TYR A 33 6.86 -16.04 8.86
N GLN A 34 6.37 -16.05 10.11
CA GLN A 34 5.55 -17.16 10.61
C GLN A 34 4.27 -17.35 9.78
N ILE A 35 3.62 -16.25 9.37
CA ILE A 35 2.41 -16.29 8.53
C ILE A 35 2.76 -16.80 7.11
N VAL A 36 3.85 -16.32 6.52
CA VAL A 36 4.33 -16.81 5.21
C VAL A 36 4.63 -18.31 5.28
N ASN A 37 5.35 -18.77 6.30
CA ASN A 37 5.67 -20.19 6.46
C ASN A 37 4.42 -21.07 6.74
N LYS A 38 3.44 -20.54 7.47
CA LYS A 38 2.20 -21.24 7.81
C LYS A 38 1.31 -21.44 6.57
N TYR A 39 1.08 -20.38 5.80
CA TYR A 39 0.13 -20.40 4.69
C TYR A 39 0.76 -20.67 3.32
N LYS A 40 2.09 -20.53 3.20
CA LYS A 40 2.86 -20.77 1.97
C LYS A 40 2.25 -20.11 0.71
N PRO A 41 1.92 -18.81 0.75
CA PRO A 41 1.29 -18.14 -0.37
C PRO A 41 2.21 -18.12 -1.60
N CYS A 42 1.62 -18.24 -2.78
CA CYS A 42 2.35 -18.12 -4.05
C CYS A 42 2.49 -16.66 -4.49
N PHE A 43 1.62 -15.77 -4.02
CA PHE A 43 1.69 -14.33 -4.28
C PHE A 43 1.43 -13.55 -2.98
N ILE A 44 2.30 -12.61 -2.65
CA ILE A 44 2.15 -11.76 -1.46
C ILE A 44 2.08 -10.30 -1.93
N ALA A 45 1.08 -9.57 -1.46
CA ALA A 45 1.00 -8.12 -1.63
C ALA A 45 1.03 -7.44 -0.25
N MET A 46 1.96 -6.51 -0.07
CA MET A 46 2.15 -5.78 1.17
C MET A 46 1.99 -4.28 0.92
N HIS A 47 1.02 -3.66 1.58
CA HIS A 47 0.68 -2.26 1.45
C HIS A 47 1.03 -1.50 2.74
N PHE A 48 1.96 -0.57 2.61
CA PHE A 48 2.48 0.24 3.70
C PHE A 48 2.00 1.68 3.59
N GLN A 49 1.70 2.28 4.74
CA GLN A 49 1.41 3.70 4.90
C GLN A 49 2.39 4.32 5.90
N GLU A 50 2.64 5.62 5.76
CA GLU A 50 3.58 6.36 6.61
C GLU A 50 5.01 5.79 6.57
N VAL A 51 5.47 5.41 5.37
CA VAL A 51 6.86 5.00 5.18
C VAL A 51 7.80 6.16 5.56
N GLY A 52 8.77 5.87 6.43
CA GLY A 52 9.65 6.86 7.05
C GLY A 52 9.08 7.55 8.31
N GLY A 53 7.83 7.29 8.70
CA GLY A 53 7.29 7.84 9.96
C GLY A 53 7.11 9.35 9.95
N LYS A 54 7.24 9.97 11.12
CA LYS A 54 7.13 11.43 11.28
C LYS A 54 8.37 12.14 10.76
N GLU A 55 9.55 11.59 11.03
CA GLU A 55 10.84 12.11 10.58
C GLU A 55 11.31 11.46 9.27
N TYR A 56 10.42 11.43 8.27
CA TYR A 56 10.63 10.69 7.02
C TYR A 56 11.91 11.06 6.28
N GLU A 57 12.38 12.30 6.36
CA GLU A 57 13.63 12.74 5.72
C GLU A 57 14.85 12.01 6.29
N LYS A 58 14.87 11.77 7.60
CA LYS A 58 15.95 11.05 8.28
C LYS A 58 15.77 9.53 8.18
N ASN A 59 14.52 9.09 8.26
CA ASN A 59 14.18 7.67 8.40
C ASN A 59 14.07 6.91 7.08
N MET A 60 14.14 7.59 5.92
CA MET A 60 14.00 6.91 4.64
C MET A 60 15.10 5.86 4.39
N VAL A 61 16.32 6.09 4.89
CA VAL A 61 17.40 5.10 4.86
C VAL A 61 17.05 3.85 5.69
N HIS A 62 16.38 4.04 6.83
CA HIS A 62 15.92 2.93 7.65
C HIS A 62 14.79 2.14 6.97
N ALA A 63 13.89 2.83 6.27
CA ALA A 63 12.88 2.18 5.44
C ALA A 63 13.50 1.33 4.33
N GLN A 64 14.52 1.85 3.64
CA GLN A 64 15.26 1.08 2.63
C GLN A 64 15.87 -0.20 3.21
N ASN A 65 16.54 -0.08 4.36
CA ASN A 65 17.14 -1.24 5.04
C ASN A 65 16.08 -2.25 5.48
N PHE A 66 14.95 -1.78 6.00
CA PHE A 66 13.82 -2.64 6.39
C PHE A 66 13.32 -3.48 5.21
N PHE A 67 13.01 -2.85 4.08
CA PHE A 67 12.53 -3.57 2.90
C PHE A 67 13.61 -4.47 2.28
N GLY A 68 14.87 -4.03 2.32
CA GLY A 68 16.01 -4.84 1.91
C GLY A 68 16.15 -6.12 2.75
N ASN A 69 15.95 -6.01 4.07
CA ASN A 69 15.99 -7.14 5.00
C ASN A 69 14.83 -8.12 4.80
N VAL A 70 13.62 -7.63 4.51
CA VAL A 70 12.48 -8.51 4.15
C VAL A 70 12.85 -9.34 2.94
N GLN A 71 13.36 -8.70 1.88
CA GLN A 71 13.70 -9.37 0.62
C GLN A 71 14.87 -10.34 0.73
N SER A 72 15.87 -10.06 1.56
CA SER A 72 17.07 -10.89 1.71
C SER A 72 16.92 -12.01 2.75
N SER A 73 15.79 -12.04 3.47
CA SER A 73 15.52 -13.06 4.47
C SER A 73 15.44 -14.47 3.87
N LYS A 74 15.80 -15.47 4.69
CA LYS A 74 15.77 -16.88 4.28
C LYS A 74 14.36 -17.35 3.99
N GLU A 75 13.40 -16.85 4.74
CA GLU A 75 11.97 -17.17 4.67
C GLU A 75 11.35 -16.70 3.36
N MET A 76 11.95 -15.70 2.70
CA MET A 76 11.51 -15.17 1.42
C MET A 76 12.34 -15.69 0.23
N SER A 77 13.24 -16.66 0.44
CA SER A 77 14.20 -17.11 -0.58
C SER A 77 13.58 -17.79 -1.81
N ASP A 78 12.39 -18.38 -1.68
CA ASP A 78 11.67 -18.99 -2.81
C ASP A 78 10.86 -17.99 -3.65
N PHE A 79 10.83 -16.72 -3.25
CA PHE A 79 10.23 -15.63 -4.03
C PHE A 79 11.31 -15.01 -4.93
N ASP A 80 11.39 -15.54 -6.15
CA ASP A 80 12.42 -15.18 -7.12
C ASP A 80 12.16 -13.85 -7.84
N ARG A 81 10.89 -13.42 -7.84
CA ARG A 81 10.45 -12.16 -8.44
C ARG A 81 9.84 -11.24 -7.39
N VAL A 82 10.27 -9.99 -7.40
CA VAL A 82 9.87 -8.98 -6.42
C VAL A 82 9.65 -7.64 -7.11
N CYS A 83 8.56 -6.95 -6.78
CA CYS A 83 8.31 -5.57 -7.22
C CYS A 83 8.13 -4.67 -6.01
N VAL A 84 8.96 -3.64 -5.88
CA VAL A 84 8.98 -2.70 -4.75
C VAL A 84 8.69 -1.30 -5.27
N TYR A 85 7.69 -0.64 -4.68
CA TYR A 85 7.30 0.73 -4.98
C TYR A 85 7.21 1.51 -3.67
N ILE A 86 8.20 2.34 -3.39
CA ILE A 86 8.22 3.22 -2.23
C ILE A 86 8.23 4.66 -2.73
N ASP A 87 7.22 5.43 -2.37
CA ASP A 87 7.20 6.86 -2.67
C ASP A 87 8.07 7.59 -1.65
N SER A 88 9.33 7.86 -2.02
CA SER A 88 10.32 8.51 -1.17
C SER A 88 10.74 9.91 -1.64
N ASP A 89 10.15 10.42 -2.72
CA ASP A 89 10.45 11.77 -3.22
C ASP A 89 9.69 12.85 -2.44
N PHE A 90 10.20 13.18 -1.25
CA PHE A 90 9.63 14.24 -0.42
C PHE A 90 9.92 15.65 -0.94
N ARG A 91 10.76 15.81 -1.97
CA ARG A 91 11.06 17.11 -2.60
C ARG A 91 9.87 17.65 -3.39
N THR A 92 8.99 16.77 -3.86
CA THR A 92 7.76 17.14 -4.58
C THR A 92 6.55 17.07 -3.64
N GLU A 93 6.46 18.03 -2.72
CA GLU A 93 5.43 18.06 -1.67
C GLU A 93 4.01 17.82 -2.18
N ASP A 94 3.63 18.39 -3.33
CA ASP A 94 2.27 18.25 -3.88
C ASP A 94 1.98 16.84 -4.44
N ASN A 95 2.98 15.96 -4.58
CA ASN A 95 2.83 14.58 -5.07
C ASN A 95 3.23 13.51 -4.03
N PHE A 96 3.96 13.87 -2.99
CA PHE A 96 4.43 12.93 -1.97
C PHE A 96 3.31 12.35 -1.09
N THR A 97 3.34 11.03 -0.89
CA THR A 97 2.33 10.24 -0.14
C THR A 97 2.91 9.35 0.96
N ALA A 98 4.23 9.08 0.97
CA ALA A 98 4.85 8.11 1.88
C ALA A 98 4.16 6.74 1.87
N LEU A 99 3.58 6.35 0.73
CA LEU A 99 2.99 5.03 0.52
C LEU A 99 4.08 4.06 0.04
N GLY A 100 3.95 2.80 0.41
CA GLY A 100 4.80 1.71 -0.04
C GLY A 100 3.98 0.51 -0.48
N SER A 101 4.34 -0.14 -1.58
CA SER A 101 3.74 -1.40 -2.02
C SER A 101 4.83 -2.38 -2.43
N ILE A 102 4.79 -3.59 -1.87
CA ILE A 102 5.75 -4.65 -2.18
C ILE A 102 5.00 -5.91 -2.57
N TYR A 103 5.44 -6.52 -3.66
CA TYR A 103 4.85 -7.73 -4.20
C TYR A 103 5.93 -8.80 -4.31
N PHE A 104 5.70 -9.97 -3.69
CA PHE A 104 6.56 -11.14 -3.79
C PHE A 104 5.85 -12.22 -4.58
N ILE A 105 6.56 -12.83 -5.52
CA ILE A 105 6.03 -13.85 -6.42
C ILE A 105 6.89 -15.10 -6.25
N HIS A 106 6.26 -16.19 -5.83
CA HIS A 106 6.93 -17.45 -5.59
C HIS A 106 7.38 -18.06 -6.92
N LYS A 107 8.53 -18.76 -6.92
CA LYS A 107 9.10 -19.40 -8.12
C LYS A 107 8.15 -20.39 -8.82
N SER A 108 7.19 -20.97 -8.10
CA SER A 108 6.18 -21.87 -8.67
C SER A 108 5.05 -21.16 -9.42
N LEU A 109 4.89 -19.84 -9.28
CA LEU A 109 3.82 -19.08 -9.92
C LEU A 109 4.27 -18.59 -11.30
N GLU A 110 4.18 -19.46 -12.31
CA GLU A 110 4.68 -19.17 -13.66
C GLU A 110 3.78 -18.16 -14.41
N ASN A 111 2.47 -18.37 -14.35
CA ASN A 111 1.48 -17.61 -15.11
C ASN A 111 1.06 -16.32 -14.37
N ILE A 112 1.98 -15.37 -14.31
CA ILE A 112 1.76 -14.04 -13.74
C ILE A 112 2.35 -12.94 -14.61
N GLN A 113 1.57 -11.88 -14.81
CA GLN A 113 1.97 -10.67 -15.53
C GLN A 113 1.54 -9.44 -14.74
N GLN A 114 2.26 -8.35 -14.94
CA GLN A 114 1.91 -7.03 -14.41
C GLN A 114 1.55 -6.10 -15.55
N TYR A 115 0.53 -5.28 -15.34
CA TYR A 115 0.10 -4.31 -16.34
C TYR A 115 1.05 -3.12 -16.39
N ASP A 116 1.45 -2.77 -17.60
CA ASP A 116 2.11 -1.52 -17.92
C ASP A 116 1.05 -0.49 -18.30
N PHE A 117 0.79 0.49 -17.43
CA PHE A 117 -0.23 1.51 -17.67
C PHE A 117 0.13 2.48 -18.79
N SER A 118 1.41 2.61 -19.13
CA SER A 118 1.87 3.50 -20.21
C SER A 118 1.70 2.81 -21.56
N ALA A 119 2.14 1.56 -21.67
CA ALA A 119 2.00 0.74 -22.87
C ALA A 119 0.60 0.12 -23.04
N LYS A 120 -0.21 0.11 -21.97
CA LYS A 120 -1.56 -0.48 -21.90
C LYS A 120 -1.59 -1.98 -22.24
N GLU A 121 -0.65 -2.73 -21.70
CA GLU A 121 -0.52 -4.17 -21.94
C GLU A 121 0.01 -4.89 -20.70
N PHE A 122 -0.25 -6.21 -20.61
CA PHE A 122 0.32 -7.06 -19.59
C PHE A 122 1.72 -7.55 -20.01
N ARG A 123 2.69 -7.43 -19.11
CA ARG A 123 4.08 -7.83 -19.32
C ARG A 123 4.52 -8.84 -18.26
N SER A 124 5.37 -9.76 -18.66
CA SER A 124 5.96 -10.74 -17.74
C SER A 124 6.79 -10.03 -16.67
N VAL A 125 6.66 -10.49 -15.42
CA VAL A 125 7.47 -9.96 -14.32
C VAL A 125 8.77 -10.72 -14.23
N LEU A 126 9.89 -10.00 -14.33
CA LEU A 126 11.23 -10.58 -14.32
C LEU A 126 12.01 -10.03 -13.13
N GLY A 127 12.74 -10.93 -12.45
CA GLY A 127 13.67 -10.60 -11.39
C GLY A 127 13.12 -9.65 -10.32
N ARG A 128 13.97 -8.72 -9.88
CA ARG A 128 13.69 -7.80 -8.78
C ARG A 128 13.62 -6.38 -9.33
N ASN A 129 12.45 -5.76 -9.25
CA ASN A 129 12.19 -4.40 -9.71
C ASN A 129 12.07 -3.49 -8.48
N TRP A 130 13.01 -2.55 -8.34
CA TRP A 130 13.11 -1.69 -7.17
C TRP A 130 12.92 -0.23 -7.55
N HIS A 131 11.82 0.36 -7.11
CA HIS A 131 11.48 1.75 -7.32
C HIS A 131 11.34 2.45 -5.97
N MET A 132 12.31 3.30 -5.63
CA MET A 132 12.34 4.07 -4.39
C MET A 132 12.88 5.47 -4.69
N ASP A 133 12.02 6.29 -5.28
CA ASP A 133 12.16 7.73 -5.51
C ASP A 133 10.77 8.22 -5.97
N SER A 134 10.71 9.19 -6.89
CA SER A 134 9.50 9.54 -7.60
C SER A 134 8.96 8.34 -8.39
N LEU A 135 7.68 8.05 -8.18
CA LEU A 135 6.95 7.00 -8.89
C LEU A 135 6.17 7.52 -10.11
N CYS A 136 6.34 8.79 -10.48
CA CYS A 136 5.56 9.43 -11.56
C CYS A 136 5.79 8.76 -12.92
N ASP A 137 7.02 8.34 -13.20
CA ASP A 137 7.42 7.76 -14.49
C ASP A 137 7.45 6.22 -14.47
N VAL A 138 7.06 5.60 -13.35
CA VAL A 138 7.05 4.15 -13.20
C VAL A 138 5.77 3.58 -13.81
N ALA A 139 5.89 3.01 -15.00
CA ALA A 139 4.74 2.61 -15.81
C ALA A 139 3.86 1.51 -15.19
N THR A 140 4.37 0.72 -14.25
CA THR A 140 3.67 -0.43 -13.64
C THR A 140 2.91 -0.08 -12.36
N VAL A 141 2.91 1.19 -11.93
CA VAL A 141 2.17 1.68 -10.78
C VAL A 141 1.48 3.00 -11.11
N LYS A 142 0.27 3.20 -10.59
CA LYS A 142 -0.38 4.52 -10.55
C LYS A 142 -0.42 5.00 -9.12
N LYS A 143 0.06 6.22 -8.87
CA LYS A 143 0.02 6.88 -7.57
C LYS A 143 -0.66 8.23 -7.73
N GLU A 144 -1.57 8.57 -6.83
CA GLU A 144 -2.17 9.89 -6.78
C GLU A 144 -2.30 10.35 -5.32
N LYS A 145 -1.80 11.55 -5.05
CA LYS A 145 -2.03 12.25 -3.79
C LYS A 145 -3.41 12.91 -3.84
N PHE A 146 -4.16 12.86 -2.74
CA PHE A 146 -5.45 13.53 -2.68
C PHE A 146 -5.28 15.06 -2.79
N GLN A 147 -6.15 15.68 -3.57
CA GLN A 147 -6.15 17.12 -3.77
C GLN A 147 -6.65 17.87 -2.53
N LYS A 148 -6.13 19.09 -2.33
CA LYS A 148 -6.46 19.96 -1.18
C LYS A 148 -7.94 20.32 -1.08
N ASN A 149 -8.72 20.22 -2.17
CA ASN A 149 -10.16 20.47 -2.17
C ASN A 149 -10.98 19.36 -1.47
N LEU A 150 -10.38 18.19 -1.21
CA LEU A 150 -11.06 17.10 -0.51
C LEU A 150 -11.10 17.30 1.00
N TRP A 151 -10.33 18.24 1.57
CA TRP A 151 -10.31 18.55 2.99
C TRP A 151 -10.22 20.06 3.25
N THR A 152 -10.93 20.56 4.26
CA THR A 152 -10.97 22.01 4.52
C THR A 152 -9.83 22.50 5.41
N ASP A 153 -9.13 21.60 6.10
CA ASP A 153 -8.14 21.97 7.11
C ASP A 153 -6.90 22.65 6.51
N LYS A 154 -6.73 22.68 5.18
CA LYS A 154 -5.61 23.27 4.41
C LYS A 154 -4.20 22.88 4.87
N LYS A 155 -4.09 22.01 5.87
CA LYS A 155 -2.84 21.42 6.34
C LYS A 155 -2.26 20.54 5.24
N TRP A 156 -0.94 20.58 5.12
CA TRP A 156 -0.23 19.63 4.31
C TRP A 156 -0.51 18.20 4.80
N SER A 157 -0.59 17.28 3.85
CA SER A 157 -1.04 15.91 4.05
C SER A 157 -0.21 15.00 3.15
N ARG A 158 -0.09 13.73 3.52
CA ARG A 158 0.53 12.67 2.70
C ARG A 158 -0.51 11.62 2.26
N LYS A 159 -1.80 11.95 2.35
CA LYS A 159 -2.89 11.00 2.05
C LYS A 159 -3.07 10.84 0.53
N GLY A 160 -3.33 9.61 0.10
CA GLY A 160 -3.43 9.26 -1.32
C GLY A 160 -3.69 7.77 -1.50
N TYR A 161 -3.45 7.29 -2.73
CA TYR A 161 -3.51 5.88 -3.05
C TYR A 161 -2.44 5.48 -4.08
N MET A 162 -2.11 4.18 -4.09
CA MET A 162 -1.34 3.52 -5.15
C MET A 162 -2.16 2.36 -5.71
N ARG A 163 -2.02 2.11 -7.01
CA ARG A 163 -2.67 1.03 -7.74
C ARG A 163 -1.65 0.27 -8.58
N THR A 164 -1.68 -1.04 -8.48
CA THR A 164 -1.03 -1.94 -9.45
C THR A 164 -2.08 -2.88 -10.02
N ARG A 165 -1.80 -3.44 -11.19
CA ARG A 165 -2.70 -4.35 -11.89
C ARG A 165 -1.95 -5.60 -12.31
N TRP A 166 -2.58 -6.75 -12.08
CA TRP A 166 -1.98 -8.06 -12.23
C TRP A 166 -2.89 -8.97 -13.05
N MET A 167 -2.27 -9.91 -13.75
CA MET A 167 -2.94 -11.05 -14.39
C MET A 167 -2.35 -12.31 -13.79
N ILE A 168 -3.16 -13.09 -13.07
CA ILE A 168 -2.75 -14.35 -12.43
C ILE A 168 -3.62 -15.47 -12.99
N HIS A 169 -3.04 -16.48 -13.63
CA HIS A 169 -3.78 -17.57 -14.28
C HIS A 169 -4.95 -17.09 -15.18
N ASN A 170 -4.73 -16.02 -15.95
CA ASN A 170 -5.74 -15.35 -16.80
C ASN A 170 -6.86 -14.61 -16.05
N GLN A 171 -6.72 -14.39 -14.75
CA GLN A 171 -7.61 -13.55 -13.96
C GLN A 171 -6.95 -12.20 -13.68
N GLY A 172 -7.53 -11.14 -14.26
CA GLY A 172 -7.09 -9.77 -14.06
C GLY A 172 -7.62 -9.19 -12.75
N LEU A 173 -6.77 -8.51 -11.98
CA LEU A 173 -7.19 -7.82 -10.76
C LEU A 173 -6.34 -6.57 -10.48
N ASP A 174 -6.92 -5.58 -9.82
CA ASP A 174 -6.20 -4.44 -9.25
C ASP A 174 -5.95 -4.62 -7.75
N LEU A 175 -4.78 -4.17 -7.30
CA LEU A 175 -4.43 -4.06 -5.89
C LEU A 175 -4.25 -2.57 -5.57
N VAL A 176 -5.04 -2.06 -4.64
CA VAL A 176 -5.10 -0.63 -4.34
C VAL A 176 -4.73 -0.39 -2.88
N ASN A 177 -3.56 0.22 -2.67
CA ASN A 177 -3.09 0.71 -1.38
C ASN A 177 -3.69 2.08 -1.11
N VAL A 178 -4.45 2.22 -0.03
CA VAL A 178 -5.10 3.48 0.32
C VAL A 178 -4.62 4.01 1.67
N HIS A 179 -4.49 5.33 1.77
CA HIS A 179 -4.25 6.02 3.02
C HIS A 179 -5.17 7.24 3.11
N LEU A 180 -6.28 7.10 3.83
CA LEU A 180 -7.31 8.12 3.94
C LEU A 180 -7.02 9.13 5.07
N PHE A 181 -7.79 10.21 5.11
CA PHE A 181 -7.68 11.26 6.11
C PHE A 181 -7.96 10.76 7.54
N HIS A 182 -7.17 11.24 8.49
CA HIS A 182 -7.23 10.83 9.89
C HIS A 182 -7.71 11.97 10.80
N ASP A 183 -8.43 11.61 11.85
CA ASP A 183 -8.62 12.48 13.01
C ASP A 183 -7.33 12.51 13.84
N ALA A 184 -7.07 13.60 14.56
CA ALA A 184 -5.90 13.68 15.45
C ALA A 184 -5.91 12.62 16.56
N SER A 185 -7.10 12.23 17.05
CA SER A 185 -7.28 11.11 17.99
C SER A 185 -8.74 10.63 17.98
N ASN A 186 -9.02 9.52 18.67
CA ASN A 186 -10.41 9.05 18.85
C ASN A 186 -11.23 10.00 19.73
N LEU A 187 -10.59 10.70 20.67
CA LEU A 187 -11.24 11.70 21.52
C LEU A 187 -11.66 12.93 20.69
N GLU A 188 -10.80 13.37 19.76
CA GLU A 188 -11.16 14.46 18.84
C GLU A 188 -12.31 14.06 17.91
N ALA A 189 -12.29 12.83 17.39
CA ALA A 189 -13.38 12.32 16.56
C ALA A 189 -14.73 12.30 17.32
N LEU A 190 -14.70 12.00 18.62
CA LEU A 190 -15.91 11.93 19.48
C LEU A 190 -16.57 13.29 19.73
N LYS A 191 -15.78 14.38 19.77
CA LYS A 191 -16.31 15.73 20.05
C LYS A 191 -17.45 16.10 19.09
N ASN A 192 -17.35 15.65 17.84
CA ASN A 192 -18.37 15.83 16.82
C ASN A 192 -18.66 14.50 16.12
N SER A 193 -19.23 13.50 16.79
CA SER A 193 -19.54 12.20 16.16
C SER A 193 -20.84 12.25 15.33
N PRO A 194 -20.85 11.80 14.06
CA PRO A 194 -19.71 11.28 13.30
C PRO A 194 -18.75 12.42 12.89
N SER A 195 -17.44 12.19 13.05
CA SER A 195 -16.41 13.21 12.79
C SER A 195 -16.55 13.82 11.40
N VAL A 196 -16.23 15.11 11.24
CA VAL A 196 -16.14 15.76 9.93
C VAL A 196 -15.17 15.02 8.99
N TYR A 197 -14.14 14.35 9.54
CA TYR A 197 -13.20 13.53 8.79
C TYR A 197 -13.86 12.30 8.16
N SER A 198 -15.00 11.82 8.68
CA SER A 198 -15.78 10.76 8.02
C SER A 198 -16.21 11.18 6.61
N THR A 199 -16.67 12.43 6.44
CA THR A 199 -17.03 13.00 5.14
C THR A 199 -15.81 13.11 4.21
N TYR A 200 -14.64 13.50 4.73
CA TYR A 200 -13.41 13.57 3.93
C TYR A 200 -12.97 12.19 3.47
N ARG A 201 -13.03 11.19 4.36
CA ARG A 201 -12.74 9.79 4.03
C ARG A 201 -13.72 9.24 2.99
N GLN A 202 -15.01 9.55 3.11
CA GLN A 202 -16.03 9.15 2.13
C GLN A 202 -15.73 9.73 0.74
N LYS A 203 -15.47 11.04 0.64
CA LYS A 203 -15.15 11.71 -0.64
C LYS A 203 -13.88 11.14 -1.27
N ALA A 204 -12.82 10.96 -0.46
CA ALA A 204 -11.57 10.37 -0.93
C ALA A 204 -11.77 8.93 -1.43
N LEU A 205 -12.51 8.11 -0.68
CA LEU A 205 -12.82 6.73 -1.07
C LEU A 205 -13.63 6.67 -2.38
N GLN A 206 -14.64 7.53 -2.54
CA GLN A 206 -15.39 7.65 -3.79
C GLN A 206 -14.49 8.01 -4.97
N GLN A 207 -13.52 8.92 -4.78
CA GLN A 207 -12.53 9.24 -5.80
C GLN A 207 -11.66 8.03 -6.15
N VAL A 208 -11.15 7.29 -5.16
CA VAL A 208 -10.36 6.07 -5.40
C VAL A 208 -11.14 5.04 -6.20
N ILE A 209 -12.41 4.78 -5.83
CA ILE A 209 -13.28 3.84 -6.54
C ILE A 209 -13.47 4.29 -7.99
N LYS A 210 -13.82 5.56 -8.21
CA LYS A 210 -14.00 6.12 -9.56
C LYS A 210 -12.73 6.02 -10.42
N ARG A 211 -11.55 6.26 -9.82
CA ARG A 211 -10.25 6.13 -10.48
C ARG A 211 -9.84 4.69 -10.74
N THR A 212 -10.36 3.74 -9.99
CA THR A 212 -10.07 2.31 -10.20
C THR A 212 -10.94 1.72 -11.31
N THR A 213 -12.12 2.31 -11.56
CA THR A 213 -13.05 1.93 -12.63
C THR A 213 -12.84 2.74 -13.92
N ASP A 214 -11.62 3.21 -14.18
CA ASP A 214 -11.29 4.15 -15.26
C ASP A 214 -11.02 3.47 -16.64
N ASP A 215 -10.47 4.25 -17.57
CA ASP A 215 -10.31 3.93 -19.01
C ASP A 215 -9.44 2.70 -19.32
N PHE A 216 -8.78 2.11 -18.31
CA PHE A 216 -8.00 0.88 -18.48
C PHE A 216 -8.88 -0.38 -18.48
N GLY A 217 -10.20 -0.22 -18.42
CA GLY A 217 -11.16 -1.32 -18.34
C GLY A 217 -11.36 -1.78 -16.90
N SER A 218 -12.62 -1.97 -16.51
CA SER A 218 -12.97 -2.42 -15.16
C SER A 218 -12.42 -3.82 -14.91
N MET A 219 -11.67 -3.98 -13.82
CA MET A 219 -11.22 -5.27 -13.30
C MET A 219 -11.75 -5.43 -11.87
N PRO A 220 -11.93 -6.67 -11.38
CA PRO A 220 -12.03 -6.92 -9.95
C PRO A 220 -10.86 -6.27 -9.20
N TYR A 221 -11.09 -5.80 -7.99
CA TYR A 221 -10.02 -5.15 -7.23
C TYR A 221 -10.10 -5.42 -5.74
N PHE A 222 -8.93 -5.50 -5.11
CA PHE A 222 -8.80 -5.45 -3.66
C PHE A 222 -8.35 -4.05 -3.25
N LEU A 223 -9.21 -3.38 -2.49
CA LEU A 223 -8.91 -2.10 -1.87
C LEU A 223 -8.60 -2.32 -0.39
N PHE A 224 -7.34 -2.12 -0.01
CA PHE A 224 -6.91 -2.33 1.38
C PHE A 224 -5.75 -1.41 1.74
N GLY A 225 -5.76 -0.96 2.99
CA GLY A 225 -4.84 0.07 3.46
C GLY A 225 -5.30 0.67 4.77
N ASP A 226 -4.76 1.84 5.10
CA ASP A 226 -5.19 2.63 6.24
C ASP A 226 -6.39 3.51 5.86
N PHE A 227 -7.59 2.95 6.04
CA PHE A 227 -8.85 3.67 5.87
C PHE A 227 -9.07 4.75 6.92
N ASN A 228 -8.36 4.72 8.05
CA ASN A 228 -8.55 5.63 9.17
C ASN A 228 -10.00 5.72 9.69
N PHE A 229 -10.84 4.71 9.43
CA PHE A 229 -12.20 4.67 9.98
C PHE A 229 -12.14 4.59 11.50
N ARG A 230 -12.98 5.40 12.15
CA ARG A 230 -13.12 5.45 13.60
C ARG A 230 -14.50 4.92 13.95
N VAL A 231 -14.59 4.26 15.09
CA VAL A 231 -15.87 3.81 15.64
C VAL A 231 -16.73 5.03 15.94
N ASP A 232 -17.98 5.02 15.50
CA ASP A 232 -18.99 5.99 15.93
C ASP A 232 -19.43 5.63 17.35
N ILE A 233 -18.62 6.08 18.33
CA ILE A 233 -18.83 5.75 19.73
C ILE A 233 -20.19 6.24 20.23
N ARG A 234 -20.73 7.37 19.72
CA ARG A 234 -22.05 7.85 20.14
C ARG A 234 -23.14 6.84 19.78
N SER A 235 -23.16 6.37 18.54
CA SER A 235 -24.11 5.34 18.11
C SER A 235 -23.94 4.00 18.82
N LEU A 236 -22.75 3.71 19.37
CA LEU A 236 -22.49 2.46 20.09
C LEU A 236 -23.01 2.50 21.53
N VAL A 237 -22.99 3.68 22.17
CA VAL A 237 -23.25 3.82 23.61
C VAL A 237 -24.53 4.58 23.96
N GLN A 238 -25.19 5.22 22.99
CA GLN A 238 -26.44 5.97 23.14
C GLN A 238 -27.51 5.41 22.21
#